data_AF-A0A3N5IP26-F1
#
_entry.id   AF-A0A3N5IP26-F1
#
_cell.length_a   1.000
_cell.length_b   1.000
_cell.length_c   1.000
_cell.angle_alpha   90.00
_cell.angle_beta   90.00
_cell.angle_gamma   90.00
#
_symmetry.space_group_name_H-M   'P 1'
#
loop_
_entity.id
_entity.type
_entity.pdbx_description
1 polymer ?
#
loop_
_entity_poly.entity_id
_entity_poly.type
_entity_poly.pdbx_seq_one_letter_code
_entity_poly.pdbx_strand_id
1 'polypeptide(L)'
;MKLVQPFSVERRFQGDILFDHINLEPVTQLFSFGKISGFVQGTIEDLSIGRDYPERFRLTLKTQEVAGVPKKINVQAIENVSLLGTGWGEMGGLRTGINRWFQEYSYREIGLTCTLAKGRVSLRGTILEEGLEFLVRKSGLTGIDIINRNPENEIDFSDMLERIRRIQKNKAQGGKNDAK
;
A
#
# COMPACT_ATOMS: atom_id res chain seq x y z
N MET A 1 7.25 -21.65 -4.96
CA MET A 1 8.37 -20.96 -5.65
C MET A 1 9.20 -21.98 -6.42
N LYS A 2 9.43 -21.77 -7.72
CA LYS A 2 10.23 -22.65 -8.59
C LYS A 2 11.28 -21.79 -9.34
N LEU A 3 12.48 -22.34 -9.51
CA LEU A 3 13.53 -21.71 -10.31
C LEU A 3 13.38 -22.18 -11.76
N VAL A 4 13.03 -21.28 -12.67
CA VAL A 4 12.64 -21.66 -14.04
C VAL A 4 13.84 -21.61 -15.01
N GLN A 5 14.91 -20.89 -14.65
CA GLN A 5 16.14 -20.82 -15.47
C GLN A 5 17.41 -20.71 -14.59
N PRO A 6 17.93 -21.83 -14.05
CA PRO A 6 19.13 -21.83 -13.22
C PRO A 6 20.43 -21.47 -13.96
N PHE A 7 20.47 -21.69 -15.29
CA PHE A 7 21.70 -21.62 -16.09
C PHE A 7 21.61 -20.68 -17.30
N SER A 8 20.59 -19.83 -17.40
CA SER A 8 20.57 -18.73 -18.37
C SER A 8 21.28 -17.51 -17.77
N VAL A 9 21.76 -16.60 -18.63
CA VAL A 9 22.44 -15.34 -18.21
C VAL A 9 21.54 -14.46 -17.31
N GLU A 10 20.23 -14.74 -17.24
CA GLU A 10 19.26 -14.07 -16.39
C GLU A 10 18.56 -15.06 -15.45
N ARG A 11 19.03 -15.14 -14.19
CA ARG A 11 18.30 -15.87 -13.13
C ARG A 11 16.90 -15.29 -12.97
N ARG A 12 15.88 -16.13 -13.21
CA ARG A 12 14.46 -15.78 -13.05
C ARG A 12 13.78 -16.70 -12.02
N PHE A 13 13.21 -16.11 -10.99
CA PHE A 13 12.42 -16.81 -9.96
C PHE A 13 10.94 -16.63 -10.23
N GLN A 14 10.16 -17.71 -10.12
CA GLN A 14 8.71 -17.64 -10.32
C GLN A 14 7.93 -18.39 -9.24
N GLY A 15 6.69 -17.95 -9.00
CA GLY A 15 5.71 -18.72 -8.27
C GLY A 15 4.72 -17.85 -7.50
N ASP A 16 3.87 -18.51 -6.73
CA ASP A 16 2.86 -17.83 -5.92
C ASP A 16 3.27 -17.81 -4.45
N ILE A 17 2.85 -16.77 -3.75
CA ILE A 17 3.05 -16.57 -2.30
C ILE A 17 1.68 -16.39 -1.67
N LEU A 18 1.39 -17.17 -0.63
CA LEU A 18 0.28 -16.93 0.27
C LEU A 18 0.86 -16.40 1.58
N PHE A 19 0.28 -15.33 2.11
CA PHE A 19 0.64 -14.81 3.42
C PHE A 19 -0.61 -14.58 4.25
N ASP A 20 -0.49 -14.86 5.54
CA ASP A 20 -1.56 -14.71 6.50
C ASP A 20 -1.00 -14.10 7.78
N HIS A 21 -1.88 -13.41 8.49
CA HIS A 21 -1.64 -12.87 9.83
C HIS A 21 -0.40 -11.97 9.93
N ILE A 22 -0.17 -11.14 8.91
CA ILE A 22 0.93 -10.17 8.91
C ILE A 22 0.51 -8.91 9.67
N ASN A 23 1.26 -8.55 10.71
CA ASN A 23 1.04 -7.31 11.45
C ASN A 23 1.50 -6.10 10.61
N LEU A 24 0.58 -5.17 10.32
CA LEU A 24 0.85 -3.99 9.51
C LEU A 24 1.77 -2.97 10.21
N GLU A 25 1.76 -2.92 11.54
CA GLU A 25 2.46 -1.88 12.28
C GLU A 25 3.99 -1.93 12.08
N PRO A 26 4.68 -3.06 12.34
CA PRO A 26 6.11 -3.14 12.08
C PRO A 26 6.43 -2.97 10.60
N VAL A 27 5.61 -3.51 9.69
CA VAL A 27 5.83 -3.41 8.24
C VAL A 27 5.82 -1.94 7.79
N THR A 28 4.78 -1.19 8.16
CA THR A 28 4.61 0.20 7.73
C THR A 28 5.64 1.14 8.36
N GLN A 29 6.06 0.87 9.59
CA GLN A 29 7.13 1.61 10.26
C GLN A 29 8.50 1.36 9.61
N LEU A 30 8.81 0.11 9.24
CA LEU A 30 10.07 -0.24 8.57
C LEU A 30 10.26 0.55 7.28
N PHE A 31 9.19 0.69 6.48
CA PHE A 31 9.22 1.44 5.22
C PHE A 31 8.98 2.95 5.37
N SER A 32 8.93 3.46 6.60
CA SER A 32 8.67 4.89 6.89
C SER A 32 7.34 5.40 6.31
N PHE A 33 6.40 4.49 6.09
CA PHE A 33 5.07 4.82 5.59
C PHE A 33 4.20 5.49 6.65
N GLY A 34 4.57 5.42 7.92
CA GLY A 34 3.75 5.84 9.04
C GLY A 34 3.33 4.62 9.85
N LYS A 35 2.28 4.78 10.68
CA LYS A 35 1.77 3.71 11.54
C LYS A 35 0.39 3.28 11.05
N ILE A 36 0.27 2.02 10.66
CA ILE A 36 -0.99 1.35 10.38
C ILE A 36 -1.09 0.13 11.28
N SER A 37 -2.04 0.12 12.21
CA SER A 37 -2.27 -1.01 13.13
C SER A 37 -3.32 -1.95 12.57
N GLY A 38 -3.12 -3.25 12.72
CA GLY A 38 -4.03 -4.30 12.25
C GLY A 38 -3.27 -5.46 11.61
N PHE A 39 -4.00 -6.53 11.28
CA PHE A 39 -3.44 -7.68 10.59
C PHE A 39 -3.97 -7.78 9.17
N VAL A 40 -3.15 -8.26 8.24
CA VAL A 40 -3.55 -8.53 6.85
C VAL A 40 -3.29 -9.97 6.46
N GLN A 41 -4.01 -10.40 5.43
CA GLN A 41 -3.78 -11.63 4.69
C GLN A 41 -3.87 -11.33 3.20
N GLY A 42 -3.33 -12.22 2.38
CA GLY A 42 -3.35 -12.04 0.95
C GLY A 42 -2.47 -13.00 0.17
N THR A 43 -2.39 -12.72 -1.12
CA THR A 43 -1.64 -13.51 -2.09
C THR A 43 -0.79 -12.62 -2.97
N ILE A 44 0.33 -13.16 -3.44
CA ILE A 44 1.07 -12.65 -4.58
C ILE A 44 1.06 -13.78 -5.61
N GLU A 45 0.30 -13.57 -6.68
CA GLU A 45 0.15 -14.52 -7.78
C GLU A 45 1.04 -14.11 -8.95
N ASP A 46 1.51 -15.10 -9.73
CA ASP A 46 2.27 -14.88 -10.95
C ASP A 46 3.51 -14.00 -10.73
N LEU A 47 4.15 -14.14 -9.56
CA LEU A 47 5.38 -13.43 -9.23
C LEU A 47 6.48 -13.93 -10.16
N SER A 48 7.11 -13.01 -10.88
CA SER A 48 8.34 -13.23 -11.63
C SER A 48 9.36 -12.19 -11.20
N ILE A 49 10.52 -12.64 -10.73
CA ILE A 49 11.65 -11.79 -10.36
C ILE A 49 12.80 -12.09 -11.32
N GLY A 50 13.30 -11.07 -12.00
CA GLY A 50 14.47 -11.15 -12.87
C GLY A 50 15.52 -10.12 -12.46
N ARG A 51 16.80 -10.51 -12.47
CA ARG A 51 17.95 -9.63 -12.12
C ARG A 51 17.71 -8.80 -10.85
N ASP A 52 17.17 -9.43 -9.80
CA ASP A 52 16.89 -8.86 -8.47
C ASP A 52 15.73 -7.86 -8.36
N TYR A 53 14.90 -7.72 -9.41
CA TYR A 53 13.70 -6.86 -9.40
C TYR A 53 12.44 -7.64 -9.80
N PRO A 54 11.25 -7.29 -9.27
CA PRO A 54 10.00 -7.86 -9.73
C PRO A 54 9.73 -7.38 -11.17
N GLU A 55 9.43 -8.32 -12.05
CA GLU A 55 9.05 -8.09 -13.45
C GLU A 55 7.53 -8.17 -13.64
N ARG A 56 6.87 -9.03 -12.84
CA ARG A 56 5.44 -9.31 -12.89
C ARG A 56 4.94 -9.82 -11.55
N PHE A 57 3.74 -9.40 -11.13
CA PHE A 57 2.98 -10.02 -10.05
C PHE A 57 1.55 -9.47 -9.99
N ARG A 58 0.66 -10.18 -9.30
CA ARG A 58 -0.62 -9.67 -8.79
C ARG A 58 -0.66 -9.87 -7.28
N LEU A 59 -0.57 -8.78 -6.53
CA LEU A 59 -0.72 -8.76 -5.08
C LEU A 59 -2.17 -8.43 -4.75
N THR A 60 -2.83 -9.27 -3.97
CA THR A 60 -4.12 -8.95 -3.35
C THR A 60 -3.98 -9.05 -1.85
N LEU A 61 -4.42 -8.03 -1.11
CA LEU A 61 -4.39 -8.02 0.35
C LEU A 61 -5.67 -7.45 0.92
N LYS A 62 -6.03 -7.93 2.12
CA LYS A 62 -7.11 -7.37 2.93
C LYS A 62 -6.82 -7.46 4.42
N THR A 63 -7.38 -6.55 5.19
CA THR A 63 -7.30 -6.59 6.66
C THR A 63 -8.18 -7.67 7.25
N GLN A 64 -7.74 -8.22 8.38
CA GLN A 64 -8.43 -9.23 9.16
C GLN A 64 -9.08 -8.64 10.40
N GLU A 65 -10.17 -9.24 10.87
CA GLU A 65 -10.70 -8.97 12.20
C GLU A 65 -9.93 -9.81 13.22
N VAL A 66 -9.26 -9.16 14.16
CA VAL A 66 -8.53 -9.81 15.25
C VAL A 66 -8.99 -9.21 16.56
N ALA A 67 -9.52 -10.04 17.45
CA ALA A 67 -10.08 -9.59 18.72
C ALA A 67 -9.04 -8.83 19.55
N GLY A 68 -9.43 -7.65 20.06
CA GLY A 68 -8.54 -6.80 20.86
C GLY A 68 -7.49 -6.01 20.07
N VAL A 69 -7.41 -6.16 18.74
CA VAL A 69 -6.45 -5.42 17.90
C VAL A 69 -7.14 -4.22 17.25
N PRO A 70 -6.70 -2.98 17.55
CA PRO A 70 -7.28 -1.80 16.93
C PRO A 70 -6.83 -1.66 15.46
N LYS A 71 -7.76 -1.25 14.61
CA LYS A 71 -7.51 -0.87 13.20
C LYS A 71 -7.41 0.64 13.09
N LYS A 72 -6.18 1.15 13.09
CA LYS A 72 -5.89 2.59 13.10
C LYS A 72 -4.83 2.97 12.09
N ILE A 73 -4.93 4.17 11.56
CA ILE A 73 -3.99 4.76 10.61
C ILE A 73 -3.63 6.18 11.06
N ASN A 74 -2.34 6.49 11.15
CA ASN A 74 -1.90 7.83 11.53
C ASN A 74 -1.90 8.81 10.34
N VAL A 75 -1.84 10.11 10.63
CA VAL A 75 -1.84 11.18 9.61
C VAL A 75 -0.73 11.00 8.58
N GLN A 76 0.48 10.66 9.04
CA GLN A 76 1.61 10.42 8.14
C GLN A 76 1.33 9.29 7.13
N ALA A 77 0.72 8.19 7.56
CA ALA A 77 0.34 7.10 6.67
C ALA A 77 -0.72 7.50 5.66
N ILE A 78 -1.68 8.31 6.07
CA ILE A 78 -2.68 8.86 5.16
C ILE A 78 -1.99 9.72 4.08
N GLU A 79 -1.14 10.66 4.49
CA GLU A 79 -0.41 11.55 3.57
C GLU A 79 0.48 10.77 2.60
N ASN A 80 1.19 9.75 3.08
CA ASN A 80 2.05 8.91 2.25
C ASN A 80 1.26 8.06 1.26
N VAL A 81 0.11 7.50 1.66
CA VAL A 81 -0.79 6.78 0.74
C VAL A 81 -1.34 7.74 -0.32
N SER A 82 -1.75 8.95 0.08
CA SER A 82 -2.18 9.98 -0.88
C SER A 82 -1.06 10.36 -1.84
N LEU A 83 0.18 10.53 -1.37
CA LEU A 83 1.34 10.85 -2.22
C LEU A 83 1.67 9.74 -3.22
N LEU A 84 1.48 8.47 -2.84
CA LEU A 84 1.58 7.38 -3.81
C LEU A 84 0.51 7.52 -4.89
N GLY A 85 -0.72 7.86 -4.50
CA GLY A 85 -1.91 7.98 -5.35
C GLY A 85 -1.99 9.22 -6.25
N THR A 86 -1.28 10.32 -5.97
CA THR A 86 -1.44 11.59 -6.71
C THR A 86 -1.07 11.55 -8.20
N GLY A 87 -0.27 10.58 -8.63
CA GLY A 87 0.01 10.38 -10.05
C GLY A 87 -0.75 9.22 -10.68
N TRP A 88 -1.77 8.69 -9.99
CA TRP A 88 -2.62 7.62 -10.49
C TRP A 88 -3.91 8.16 -11.15
N GLY A 89 -3.86 9.36 -11.73
CA GLY A 89 -5.05 10.21 -11.83
C GLY A 89 -5.50 10.66 -10.44
N GLU A 90 -6.51 11.51 -10.35
CA GLU A 90 -7.00 11.99 -9.07
C GLU A 90 -7.49 10.80 -8.21
N MET A 91 -6.63 10.16 -7.39
CA MET A 91 -7.03 9.52 -6.13
C MET A 91 -7.54 10.65 -5.21
N GLY A 92 -8.63 11.26 -5.64
CA GLY A 92 -9.14 12.49 -5.12
C GLY A 92 -9.90 12.22 -3.84
N GLY A 93 -9.70 13.12 -2.89
CA GLY A 93 -10.56 13.29 -1.74
C GLY A 93 -10.53 12.11 -0.78
N LEU A 94 -9.62 12.24 0.18
CA LEU A 94 -10.10 12.31 1.56
C LEU A 94 -11.45 13.03 1.60
N ARG A 95 -12.56 12.29 1.72
CA ARG A 95 -13.90 12.89 1.86
C ARG A 95 -14.09 13.57 3.21
N THR A 96 -13.22 13.27 4.17
CA THR A 96 -13.18 13.86 5.50
C THR A 96 -11.84 14.57 5.63
N GLY A 97 -11.85 15.89 5.80
CA GLY A 97 -10.63 16.65 6.04
C GLY A 97 -9.84 16.06 7.22
N ILE A 98 -8.52 15.91 7.06
CA ILE A 98 -7.66 15.53 8.19
C ILE A 98 -7.68 16.70 9.17
N ASN A 99 -8.43 16.55 10.25
CA ASN A 99 -8.27 17.41 11.41
C ASN A 99 -6.91 17.10 12.05
N ARG A 100 -5.94 18.00 11.86
CA ARG A 100 -4.56 17.93 12.40
C ARG A 100 -4.48 17.73 13.93
N TRP A 101 -5.60 17.82 14.65
CA TRP A 101 -5.69 17.56 16.09
C TRP A 101 -5.79 16.07 16.42
N PHE A 102 -6.15 15.21 15.46
CA PHE A 102 -6.17 13.76 15.63
C PHE A 102 -4.85 13.15 15.16
N GLN A 103 -4.24 12.36 16.04
CA GLN A 103 -2.99 11.64 15.74
C GLN A 103 -3.24 10.38 14.89
N GLU A 104 -4.39 9.72 15.11
CA GLU A 104 -4.77 8.46 14.46
C GLU A 104 -6.27 8.44 14.14
N TYR A 105 -6.62 7.81 13.02
CA TYR A 105 -7.99 7.58 12.54
C TYR A 105 -8.32 6.09 12.55
N SER A 106 -9.55 5.74 12.92
CA SER A 106 -10.00 4.35 12.85
C SER A 106 -10.45 4.00 11.43
N TYR A 107 -10.15 2.79 10.96
CA TYR A 107 -10.64 2.25 9.70
C TYR A 107 -11.35 0.92 9.94
N ARG A 108 -12.32 0.61 9.08
CA ARG A 108 -13.06 -0.67 9.09
C ARG A 108 -12.26 -1.74 8.36
N GLU A 109 -11.84 -1.40 7.15
CA GLU A 109 -11.21 -2.35 6.24
C GLU A 109 -10.18 -1.65 5.35
N ILE A 110 -9.05 -2.32 5.11
CA ILE A 110 -8.13 -2.01 4.01
C ILE A 110 -8.20 -3.20 3.07
N GLY A 111 -8.34 -2.93 1.78
CA GLY A 111 -8.40 -3.95 0.76
C GLY A 111 -7.91 -3.40 -0.56
N LEU A 112 -6.85 -4.00 -1.11
CA LEU A 112 -6.27 -3.54 -2.37
C LEU A 112 -5.73 -4.68 -3.22
N THR A 113 -5.67 -4.43 -4.51
CA THR A 113 -4.94 -5.23 -5.49
C THR A 113 -3.91 -4.36 -6.19
N CYS A 114 -2.65 -4.79 -6.20
CA CYS A 114 -1.55 -4.14 -6.91
C CYS A 114 -1.03 -5.11 -7.97
N THR A 115 -1.07 -4.73 -9.24
CA THR A 115 -0.59 -5.58 -10.34
C THR A 115 0.60 -4.91 -10.99
N LEU A 116 1.69 -5.65 -11.19
CA LEU A 116 2.80 -5.24 -12.05
C LEU A 116 2.77 -6.13 -13.30
N ALA A 117 2.67 -5.51 -14.47
CA ALA A 117 2.75 -6.20 -15.74
C ALA A 117 3.35 -5.27 -16.81
N LYS A 118 4.30 -5.77 -17.61
CA LYS A 118 4.92 -5.02 -18.72
C LYS A 118 5.51 -3.67 -18.28
N GLY A 119 6.09 -3.60 -17.07
CA GLY A 119 6.66 -2.36 -16.52
C GLY A 119 5.64 -1.34 -16.03
N ARG A 120 4.34 -1.65 -16.09
CA ARG A 120 3.23 -0.82 -15.65
C ARG A 120 2.65 -1.38 -14.36
N VAL A 121 2.30 -0.50 -13.43
CA VAL A 121 1.64 -0.88 -12.18
C VAL A 121 0.19 -0.39 -12.22
N SER A 122 -0.75 -1.26 -11.87
CA SER A 122 -2.14 -0.93 -11.55
C SER A 122 -2.38 -1.06 -10.03
N LEU A 123 -3.12 -0.13 -9.41
CA LEU A 123 -3.50 -0.18 -7.99
C LEU A 123 -5.00 0.03 -7.89
N ARG A 124 -5.68 -0.92 -7.27
CA ARG A 124 -7.13 -0.95 -7.15
C ARG A 124 -7.57 -1.21 -5.72
N GLY A 125 -8.67 -0.62 -5.32
CA GLY A 125 -9.39 -0.99 -4.10
C GLY A 125 -10.19 -2.27 -4.33
N THR A 126 -10.32 -3.11 -3.30
CA THR A 126 -11.17 -4.31 -3.36
C THR A 126 -12.52 -4.11 -2.68
N ILE A 127 -12.74 -2.94 -2.07
CA ILE A 127 -13.97 -2.60 -1.36
C ILE A 127 -14.83 -1.77 -2.31
N LEU A 128 -15.97 -2.32 -2.74
CA LEU A 128 -16.91 -1.67 -3.65
C LEU A 128 -18.20 -1.33 -2.90
N GLU A 129 -18.48 -0.04 -2.70
CA GLU A 129 -19.70 0.42 -2.02
C GLU A 129 -20.23 1.68 -2.73
N GLU A 130 -21.54 1.78 -2.94
CA GLU A 130 -22.19 2.97 -3.54
C GLU A 130 -21.60 3.40 -4.90
N GLY A 131 -21.07 2.44 -5.67
CA GLY A 131 -20.42 2.71 -6.96
C GLY A 131 -19.00 3.29 -6.86
N LEU A 132 -18.42 3.33 -5.66
CA LEU A 132 -17.06 3.80 -5.40
C LEU A 132 -16.12 2.63 -5.08
N GLU A 133 -14.87 2.75 -5.52
CA GLU A 133 -13.79 1.80 -5.24
C GLU A 133 -12.91 2.35 -4.09
N PHE A 134 -12.92 1.68 -2.93
CA PHE A 134 -12.15 2.08 -1.75
C PHE A 134 -10.93 1.19 -1.54
N LEU A 135 -9.78 1.81 -1.27
CA LEU A 135 -8.60 1.13 -0.72
C LEU A 135 -8.70 1.01 0.80
N VAL A 136 -9.23 2.05 1.44
CA VAL A 136 -9.44 2.12 2.90
C VAL A 136 -10.86 2.61 3.14
N ARG A 137 -11.62 1.87 3.94
CA ARG A 137 -12.98 2.22 4.34
C ARG A 137 -13.01 2.64 5.80
N LYS A 138 -13.66 3.77 6.09
CA LYS A 138 -13.76 4.30 7.45
C LYS A 138 -14.54 3.40 8.40
N SER A 139 -14.20 3.49 9.69
CA SER A 139 -15.04 2.96 10.78
C SER A 139 -15.82 4.10 11.44
N GLY A 140 -17.15 3.96 11.53
CA GLY A 140 -18.02 4.96 12.14
C GLY A 140 -17.96 6.35 11.49
N LEU A 141 -18.20 7.38 12.28
CA LEU A 141 -18.28 8.77 11.82
C LEU A 141 -16.91 9.45 11.67
N THR A 142 -15.92 9.06 12.47
CA THR A 142 -14.62 9.76 12.59
C THR A 142 -13.47 9.03 11.90
N GLY A 143 -13.76 8.08 11.00
CA GLY A 143 -12.73 7.39 10.23
C GLY A 143 -12.43 8.06 8.89
N ILE A 144 -11.49 7.47 8.16
CA ILE A 144 -11.05 7.95 6.85
C ILE A 144 -11.42 7.00 5.72
N ASP A 145 -11.92 7.57 4.61
CA ASP A 145 -12.09 6.88 3.34
C ASP A 145 -10.95 7.25 2.39
N ILE A 146 -10.33 6.25 1.76
CA ILE A 146 -9.37 6.43 0.66
C ILE A 146 -9.98 5.78 -0.58
N ILE A 147 -10.34 6.61 -1.54
CA ILE A 147 -11.07 6.23 -2.75
C ILE A 147 -10.11 6.25 -3.94
N ASN A 148 -10.21 5.22 -4.77
CA ASN A 148 -9.63 5.22 -6.11
C ASN A 148 -10.62 5.86 -7.08
N ARG A 149 -10.40 7.11 -7.50
CA ARG A 149 -11.28 7.74 -8.50
C ARG A 149 -10.84 7.46 -9.94
N ASN A 150 -9.68 6.85 -10.15
CA ASN A 150 -9.21 6.49 -11.48
C ASN A 150 -8.70 5.04 -11.48
N PRO A 151 -9.62 4.05 -11.34
CA PRO A 151 -9.28 2.65 -11.20
C PRO A 151 -8.58 2.03 -12.41
N GLU A 152 -8.73 2.65 -13.59
CA GLU A 152 -8.07 2.24 -14.82
C GLU A 152 -6.67 2.86 -14.98
N ASN A 153 -6.21 3.64 -14.00
CA ASN A 153 -4.91 4.27 -14.10
C ASN A 153 -3.78 3.28 -13.89
N GLU A 154 -2.79 3.39 -14.77
CA GLU A 154 -1.51 2.74 -14.61
C GLU A 154 -0.38 3.76 -14.65
N ILE A 155 0.65 3.53 -13.86
CA ILE A 155 1.90 4.30 -13.90
C ILE A 155 3.08 3.39 -14.20
N ASP A 156 4.19 3.99 -14.63
CA ASP A 156 5.43 3.24 -14.79
C ASP A 156 5.97 2.78 -13.43
N PHE A 157 6.48 1.55 -13.38
CA PHE A 157 7.00 0.97 -12.14
C PHE A 157 8.17 1.78 -11.58
N SER A 158 9.00 2.37 -12.45
CA SER A 158 10.06 3.31 -12.06
C SER A 158 9.51 4.50 -11.29
N ASP A 159 8.41 5.09 -11.75
CA ASP A 159 7.78 6.24 -11.12
C ASP A 159 7.23 5.87 -9.74
N MET A 160 6.63 4.69 -9.62
CA MET A 160 6.18 4.15 -8.34
C MET A 160 7.36 4.02 -7.36
N LEU A 161 8.47 3.43 -7.80
CA LEU A 161 9.68 3.25 -6.99
C LEU A 161 10.27 4.58 -6.55
N GLU A 162 10.30 5.58 -7.44
CA GLU A 162 10.76 6.92 -7.09
C GLU A 162 9.92 7.54 -5.98
N ARG A 163 8.59 7.39 -6.03
CA ARG A 163 7.68 7.92 -5.01
C ARG A 163 7.88 7.22 -3.67
N ILE A 164 8.01 5.89 -3.66
CA ILE A 164 8.34 5.12 -2.45
C ILE A 164 9.67 5.60 -1.86
N ARG A 165 10.70 5.82 -2.69
CA ARG A 165 11.99 6.35 -2.24
C ARG A 165 11.87 7.76 -1.64
N ARG A 166 11.00 8.63 -2.16
CA ARG A 166 10.74 9.97 -1.58
C ARG A 166 10.13 9.85 -0.19
N ILE A 167 9.17 8.95 0.01
CA ILE A 167 8.56 8.65 1.32
C ILE A 167 9.64 8.19 2.31
N GLN A 168 10.52 7.28 1.89
CA GLN A 168 11.62 6.80 2.73
C GLN A 168 12.64 7.89 3.09
N LYS A 169 12.99 8.78 2.15
CA LYS A 169 13.96 9.86 2.37
C LYS A 169 13.44 10.94 3.33
N ASN A 170 12.13 11.20 3.36
CA ASN A 170 11.55 12.23 4.24
C ASN A 170 11.78 11.93 5.74
N LYS A 171 12.03 10.67 6.13
CA LYS A 171 12.46 10.30 7.49
C LYS A 171 13.80 10.92 7.91
N ALA A 172 14.72 11.16 6.98
CA ALA A 172 16.07 11.63 7.28
C ALA A 172 16.15 13.14 7.59
N GLN A 173 15.14 13.93 7.22
CA GLN A 173 15.14 15.38 7.43
C GLN A 173 14.36 15.82 8.67
N GLY A 174 13.38 15.03 9.13
CA GLY A 174 12.60 15.33 10.34
C GLY A 174 13.35 15.17 11.67
N GLY A 175 14.42 14.37 11.71
CA GLY A 175 15.21 14.14 12.93
C GLY A 175 16.26 15.21 13.26
N LYS A 176 16.39 16.27 12.44
CA LYS A 176 17.42 17.31 12.63
C LYS A 176 16.91 18.61 13.27
N ASN A 177 15.60 18.74 13.48
CA ASN A 177 15.00 19.98 14.00
C ASN A 177 14.61 19.94 15.49
N ASP A 178 14.76 18.80 16.18
CA ASP A 178 14.42 18.67 17.61
C ASP A 178 15.64 18.84 18.55
N ALA A 179 16.77 19.31 18.01
CA ALA A 179 17.95 19.65 18.79
C ALA A 179 18.28 21.14 18.61
N LYS A 180 17.47 22.00 19.21
CA LYS A 180 17.89 23.36 19.54
C LYS A 180 17.19 23.89 20.78
#